data_AF-X0RVW8-F1
#
_entry.id   AF-X0RVW8-F1
#
_cell.length_a   1.000
_cell.length_b   1.000
_cell.length_c   1.000
_cell.angle_alpha   90.00
_cell.angle_beta   90.00
_cell.angle_gamma   90.00
#
_symmetry.space_group_name_H-M   'P 1'
#
loop_
_entity.id
_entity.type
_entity.pdbx_description
1 polymer ?
#
loop_
_entity_poly.entity_id
_entity_poly.type
_entity_poly.pdbx_seq_one_letter_code
_entity_poly.pdbx_strand_id
1 'polypeptide(L)'
;LETGLSSDPPMNWLISCLDKYTLVSNSDAHSPSKIGREANVFDTEFSYKGLIEAIKSKNPDKFLHTIEFYPEEGKYHYDGHRKCGTLFSPRESLQHNNICPKCGKKITIGVMHRIEELSDRDQGNSPPLRIPYINLIPLNEIIAQAIEKTAECKSVWDIYFRFIHEFENEQNILTEISSTELKRIHPERISLGVERMRKGAVKIVPGHDGCFGDINLFEKDTLEEAQAQLKLF
;
A
#
# COMPACT_ATOMS: atom_id res chain seq x y z
N LEU A 1 -10.33 5.47 14.85
CA LEU A 1 -9.81 4.09 14.73
C LEU A 1 -8.63 4.17 13.81
N GLU A 2 -7.47 3.69 14.23
CA GLU A 2 -6.30 3.65 13.35
C GLU A 2 -6.37 2.40 12.47
N THR A 3 -6.15 2.55 11.17
CA THR A 3 -6.13 1.45 10.19
C THR A 3 -4.88 0.59 10.38
N GLY A 4 -3.74 1.24 10.57
CA GLY A 4 -2.43 0.64 10.73
C GLY A 4 -1.95 -0.07 9.45
N LEU A 5 -0.68 -0.48 9.45
CA LEU A 5 0.06 -0.93 8.26
C LEU A 5 -0.43 -2.22 7.59
N SER A 6 -1.46 -2.87 8.15
CA SER A 6 -1.96 -4.17 7.70
C SER A 6 -3.38 -4.12 7.15
N SER A 7 -4.02 -2.95 7.19
CA SER A 7 -5.35 -2.74 6.62
C SER A 7 -5.50 -1.32 6.11
N ASP A 8 -6.44 -1.10 5.22
CA ASP A 8 -6.74 0.22 4.66
C ASP A 8 -8.23 0.57 4.87
N PRO A 9 -8.68 1.77 4.46
CA PRO A 9 -10.07 2.16 4.58
C PRO A 9 -11.04 1.19 3.86
N PRO A 10 -10.81 0.75 2.60
CA PRO A 10 -11.62 -0.28 1.95
C PRO A 10 -11.84 -1.55 2.79
N MET A 11 -10.78 -2.11 3.38
CA MET A 11 -10.87 -3.30 4.22
C MET A 11 -11.75 -3.04 5.46
N ASN A 12 -11.57 -1.89 6.11
CA ASN A 12 -12.32 -1.54 7.31
C ASN A 12 -13.78 -1.16 7.01
N TRP A 13 -14.06 -0.63 5.83
CA TRP A 13 -15.42 -0.27 5.41
C TRP A 13 -16.34 -1.48 5.23
N LEU A 14 -15.80 -2.70 5.14
CA LEU A 14 -16.60 -3.92 5.05
C LEU A 14 -17.27 -4.31 6.37
N ILE A 15 -16.91 -3.65 7.48
CA ILE A 15 -17.36 -3.98 8.83
C ILE A 15 -18.21 -2.82 9.37
N SER A 16 -19.53 -2.89 9.23
CA SER A 16 -20.44 -1.78 9.52
C SER A 16 -20.40 -1.28 10.97
N CYS A 17 -20.02 -2.14 11.93
CA CYS A 17 -19.88 -1.74 13.32
C CYS A 17 -18.75 -0.70 13.55
N LEU A 18 -17.83 -0.55 12.59
CA LEU A 18 -16.75 0.43 12.61
C LEU A 18 -17.17 1.81 12.08
N ASP A 19 -18.30 1.93 11.38
CA ASP A 19 -18.77 3.17 10.76
C ASP A 19 -18.93 4.34 11.73
N LYS A 20 -19.12 4.06 13.03
CA LYS A 20 -19.20 5.10 14.06
C LYS A 20 -17.86 5.80 14.31
N TYR A 21 -16.75 5.21 13.91
CA TYR A 21 -15.41 5.78 14.08
C TYR A 21 -14.94 6.51 12.84
N THR A 22 -14.11 7.53 13.03
CA THR A 22 -13.31 8.12 11.94
C THR A 22 -12.05 7.27 11.79
N LEU A 23 -11.75 6.86 10.56
CA LEU A 23 -10.50 6.18 10.26
C LEU A 23 -9.36 7.21 10.20
N VAL A 24 -8.24 6.89 10.81
CA VAL A 24 -7.00 7.65 10.74
C VAL A 24 -5.87 6.70 10.36
N SER A 25 -4.87 7.22 9.68
CA SER A 25 -3.73 6.45 9.19
C SER A 25 -2.42 7.09 9.67
N ASN A 26 -1.56 6.31 10.31
CA ASN A 26 -0.38 6.83 10.99
C ASN A 26 0.82 5.91 10.78
N SER A 27 1.97 6.51 10.46
CA SER A 27 3.19 5.77 10.11
C SER A 27 3.72 4.75 11.12
N ASP A 28 3.41 4.84 12.42
CA ASP A 28 4.07 4.08 13.49
C ASP A 28 5.62 4.03 13.30
N ALA A 29 6.19 5.22 13.06
CA ALA A 29 7.58 5.33 12.61
C ALA A 29 8.56 5.09 13.77
N HIS A 30 9.36 4.03 13.62
CA HIS A 30 10.46 3.68 14.52
C HIS A 30 11.84 4.09 13.98
N SER A 31 11.87 4.69 12.78
CA SER A 31 13.05 5.30 12.18
C SER A 31 12.65 6.57 11.42
N PRO A 32 13.54 7.56 11.30
CA PRO A 32 13.25 8.78 10.55
C PRO A 32 12.82 8.51 9.09
N SER A 33 13.41 7.50 8.46
CA SER A 33 13.09 7.08 7.09
C SER A 33 11.70 6.47 6.89
N LYS A 34 10.98 6.18 7.98
CA LYS A 34 9.62 5.62 7.93
C LYS A 34 8.54 6.62 8.36
N ILE A 35 8.92 7.85 8.70
CA ILE A 35 7.98 8.93 9.04
C ILE A 35 7.12 9.24 7.81
N GLY A 36 5.81 9.36 8.02
CA GLY A 36 4.89 9.82 6.98
C GLY A 36 4.60 8.81 5.86
N ARG A 37 5.00 7.54 6.00
CA ARG A 37 4.56 6.44 5.10
C ARG A 37 3.04 6.21 5.12
N GLU A 38 2.43 6.61 6.22
CA GLU A 38 0.99 6.72 6.42
C GLU A 38 0.72 8.04 7.14
N ALA A 39 -0.31 8.75 6.72
CA ALA A 39 -0.60 10.09 7.21
C ALA A 39 -2.08 10.49 7.01
N ASN A 40 -2.44 11.63 7.58
CA ASN A 40 -3.77 12.21 7.47
C ASN A 40 -3.65 13.64 6.93
N VAL A 41 -4.48 14.00 5.95
CA VAL A 41 -4.46 15.33 5.33
C VAL A 41 -5.66 16.13 5.84
N PHE A 42 -5.37 17.27 6.48
CA PHE A 42 -6.39 18.13 7.08
C PHE A 42 -6.35 19.54 6.47
N ASP A 43 -7.53 20.11 6.27
CA ASP A 43 -7.73 21.54 6.02
C ASP A 43 -8.44 22.15 7.23
N THR A 44 -7.65 22.59 8.20
CA THR A 44 -8.14 23.11 9.48
C THR A 44 -7.08 24.02 10.09
N GLU A 45 -7.46 24.74 11.14
CA GLU A 45 -6.48 25.48 11.94
C GLU A 45 -5.41 24.51 12.46
N PHE A 46 -4.13 24.88 12.33
CA PHE A 46 -3.01 24.10 12.84
C PHE A 46 -2.91 24.20 14.38
N SER A 47 -3.92 23.63 15.05
CA SER A 47 -4.10 23.59 16.48
C SER A 47 -4.65 22.23 16.88
N TYR A 48 -4.39 21.79 18.11
CA TYR A 48 -4.97 20.55 18.64
C TYR A 48 -6.50 20.55 18.53
N LYS A 49 -7.13 21.70 18.79
CA LYS A 49 -8.58 21.87 18.69
C LYS A 49 -9.06 21.68 17.26
N GLY A 50 -8.44 22.37 16.29
CA GLY A 50 -8.77 22.25 14.87
C GLY A 50 -8.65 20.82 14.36
N LEU A 51 -7.59 20.11 14.77
CA LEU A 51 -7.36 18.71 14.43
C LEU A 51 -8.45 17.78 14.99
N ILE A 52 -8.75 17.89 16.29
CA ILE A 52 -9.75 17.04 16.95
C ILE A 52 -11.15 17.28 16.39
N GLU A 53 -11.50 18.53 16.08
CA GLU A 53 -12.78 18.87 15.46
C GLU A 53 -12.89 18.28 14.04
N ALA A 54 -11.83 18.36 13.24
CA ALA A 54 -11.80 17.74 11.91
C ALA A 54 -12.03 16.22 12.00
N ILE A 55 -11.32 15.52 12.89
CA ILE A 55 -11.47 14.07 13.09
C ILE A 55 -12.88 13.71 13.57
N LYS A 56 -13.42 14.42 14.58
CA LYS A 56 -14.74 14.10 15.15
C LYS A 56 -15.91 14.39 14.21
N SER A 57 -15.79 15.45 13.41
CA SER A 57 -16.88 15.88 12.52
C SER A 57 -17.07 14.98 11.30
N LYS A 58 -16.03 14.23 10.90
CA LYS A 58 -16.01 13.46 9.65
C LYS A 58 -16.33 14.31 8.42
N ASN A 59 -16.04 15.61 8.47
CA ASN A 59 -16.29 16.52 7.38
C ASN A 59 -15.17 16.37 6.32
N PRO A 60 -15.47 15.95 5.08
CA PRO A 60 -14.48 15.84 4.01
C PRO A 60 -13.86 17.19 3.61
N ASP A 61 -14.48 18.33 3.95
CA ASP A 61 -13.90 19.66 3.74
C ASP A 61 -12.81 20.00 4.78
N LYS A 62 -12.72 19.24 5.88
CA LYS A 62 -11.73 19.46 6.96
C LYS A 62 -10.74 18.32 7.13
N PHE A 63 -11.18 17.10 6.90
CA PHE A 63 -10.34 15.91 6.85
C PHE A 63 -10.42 15.38 5.41
N LEU A 64 -9.46 15.80 4.60
CA LEU A 64 -9.52 15.67 3.15
C LEU A 64 -9.40 14.21 2.71
N HIS A 65 -8.38 13.52 3.22
CA HIS A 65 -8.16 12.10 2.97
C HIS A 65 -7.09 11.52 3.91
N THR A 66 -7.00 10.20 3.96
CA THR A 66 -5.81 9.51 4.48
C THR A 66 -4.81 9.22 3.35
N ILE A 67 -3.55 9.07 3.73
CA ILE A 67 -2.47 8.55 2.91
C ILE A 67 -2.14 7.18 3.47
N GLU A 68 -2.30 6.16 2.65
CA GLU A 68 -2.15 4.76 3.02
C GLU A 68 -0.96 4.14 2.31
N PHE A 69 -0.37 3.14 2.95
CA PHE A 69 0.48 2.18 2.27
C PHE A 69 -0.38 1.11 1.58
N TYR A 70 0.21 0.22 0.77
CA TYR A 70 -0.49 -0.95 0.26
C TYR A 70 -0.48 -2.06 1.33
N PRO A 71 -1.61 -2.40 1.98
CA PRO A 71 -1.64 -3.44 3.00
C PRO A 71 -1.23 -4.82 2.44
N GLU A 72 -1.32 -5.01 1.12
CA GLU A 72 -0.90 -6.21 0.40
C GLU A 72 0.59 -6.49 0.52
N GLU A 73 1.42 -5.48 0.73
CA GLU A 73 2.84 -5.71 1.02
C GLU A 73 3.06 -6.39 2.39
N GLY A 74 2.06 -6.33 3.27
CA GLY A 74 2.12 -6.93 4.60
C GLY A 74 2.44 -8.43 4.56
N LYS A 75 3.33 -8.87 5.47
CA LYS A 75 3.81 -10.26 5.57
C LYS A 75 2.73 -11.34 5.73
N TYR A 76 1.56 -10.93 6.18
CA TYR A 76 0.44 -11.80 6.51
C TYR A 76 -0.84 -11.22 5.92
N HIS A 77 -0.78 -10.57 4.75
CA HIS A 77 -1.97 -9.99 4.15
C HIS A 77 -2.95 -11.09 3.72
N TYR A 78 -2.49 -12.01 2.86
CA TYR A 78 -3.25 -13.17 2.39
C TYR A 78 -2.87 -14.43 3.17
N ASP A 79 -3.72 -15.44 3.00
CA ASP A 79 -3.45 -16.76 3.54
C ASP A 79 -2.34 -17.43 2.75
N GLY A 80 -1.46 -18.17 3.43
CA GLY A 80 -0.44 -18.88 2.71
C GLY A 80 0.38 -19.88 3.48
N HIS A 81 1.22 -20.57 2.72
CA HIS A 81 2.22 -21.48 3.25
C HIS A 81 3.51 -21.28 2.45
N ARG A 82 4.38 -20.44 3.00
CA ARG A 82 5.61 -19.94 2.36
C ARG A 82 6.52 -21.06 1.90
N LYS A 83 6.70 -22.11 2.72
CA LYS A 83 7.56 -23.26 2.38
C LYS A 83 7.10 -24.01 1.12
N CYS A 84 5.81 -23.92 0.81
CA CYS A 84 5.21 -24.55 -0.36
C CYS A 84 4.87 -23.55 -1.47
N GLY A 85 5.08 -22.24 -1.26
CA GLY A 85 4.63 -21.17 -2.17
C GLY A 85 3.13 -21.26 -2.47
N THR A 86 2.32 -21.61 -1.47
CA THR A 86 0.85 -21.60 -1.60
C THR A 86 0.37 -20.24 -1.13
N LEU A 87 -0.32 -19.50 -2.00
CA LEU A 87 -0.92 -18.21 -1.74
C LEU A 87 -2.40 -18.31 -2.08
N PHE A 88 -3.26 -18.00 -1.12
CA PHE A 88 -4.71 -18.09 -1.26
C PHE A 88 -5.37 -16.80 -0.76
N SER A 89 -6.39 -16.38 -1.50
CA SER A 89 -7.43 -15.53 -0.94
C SER A 89 -8.16 -16.27 0.21
N PRO A 90 -8.84 -15.56 1.11
CA PRO A 90 -9.57 -16.20 2.21
C PRO A 90 -10.59 -17.24 1.73
N ARG A 91 -11.29 -16.95 0.63
CA ARG A 91 -12.26 -17.85 0.01
C ARG A 91 -11.62 -19.14 -0.49
N GLU A 92 -10.44 -19.05 -1.12
CA GLU A 92 -9.70 -20.23 -1.59
C GLU A 92 -9.21 -21.09 -0.43
N SER A 93 -8.74 -20.49 0.66
CA SER A 93 -8.36 -21.25 1.86
C SER A 93 -9.54 -22.01 2.46
N LEU A 94 -10.71 -21.37 2.55
CA LEU A 94 -11.92 -22.03 3.06
C LEU A 94 -12.33 -23.21 2.17
N GLN A 95 -12.24 -23.09 0.84
CA GLN A 95 -12.47 -24.19 -0.09
C GLN A 95 -11.51 -25.36 0.12
N HIS A 96 -10.29 -25.09 0.59
CA HIS A 96 -9.28 -26.08 0.94
C HIS A 96 -9.29 -26.47 2.42
N ASN A 97 -10.33 -26.12 3.19
CA ASN A 97 -10.43 -26.35 4.63
C ASN A 97 -9.22 -25.83 5.42
N ASN A 98 -8.60 -24.74 4.95
CA ASN A 98 -7.38 -24.14 5.48
C ASN A 98 -6.17 -25.11 5.50
N ILE A 99 -6.13 -26.05 4.57
CA ILE A 99 -5.07 -27.05 4.43
C ILE A 99 -4.29 -26.81 3.12
N CYS A 100 -2.96 -26.79 3.21
CA CYS A 100 -2.08 -26.64 2.07
C CYS A 100 -2.17 -27.88 1.16
N PRO A 101 -2.57 -27.75 -0.11
CA PRO A 101 -2.73 -28.90 -1.01
C PRO A 101 -1.41 -29.59 -1.34
N LYS A 102 -0.27 -28.89 -1.16
CA LYS A 102 1.06 -29.43 -1.48
C LYS A 102 1.65 -30.33 -0.40
N CYS A 103 1.33 -30.09 0.88
CA CYS A 103 1.96 -30.81 1.99
C CYS A 103 1.01 -31.27 3.10
N GLY A 104 -0.29 -30.96 3.01
CA GLY A 104 -1.31 -31.38 3.98
C GLY A 104 -1.26 -30.67 5.33
N LYS A 105 -0.37 -29.69 5.51
CA LYS A 105 -0.29 -28.88 6.74
C LYS A 105 -1.27 -27.71 6.69
N LYS A 106 -1.61 -27.16 7.86
CA LYS A 106 -2.44 -25.96 7.96
C LYS A 106 -1.77 -24.77 7.27
N ILE A 107 -2.58 -23.96 6.59
CA ILE A 107 -2.18 -22.69 6.00
C ILE A 107 -2.16 -21.61 7.11
N THR A 108 -1.20 -20.68 7.03
CA THR A 108 -1.18 -19.50 7.89
C THR A 108 -2.26 -18.53 7.42
N ILE A 109 -3.19 -18.20 8.32
CA ILE A 109 -4.30 -17.29 8.04
C ILE A 109 -3.82 -15.84 8.10
N GLY A 110 -4.16 -15.07 7.07
CA GLY A 110 -3.81 -13.66 6.89
C GLY A 110 -4.86 -12.69 7.42
N VAL A 111 -4.52 -11.41 7.36
CA VAL A 111 -5.34 -10.29 7.84
C VAL A 111 -6.60 -10.16 6.99
N MET A 112 -6.50 -10.33 5.68
CA MET A 112 -7.67 -10.25 4.80
C MET A 112 -8.73 -11.31 5.13
N HIS A 113 -8.31 -12.49 5.60
CA HIS A 113 -9.25 -13.53 6.04
C HIS A 113 -10.03 -13.08 7.27
N ARG A 114 -9.34 -12.44 8.24
CA ARG A 114 -10.02 -11.91 9.42
C ARG A 114 -10.99 -10.79 9.05
N ILE A 115 -10.65 -9.95 8.08
CA ILE A 115 -11.56 -8.94 7.55
C ILE A 115 -12.79 -9.62 6.94
N GLU A 116 -12.63 -10.59 6.05
CA GLU A 116 -13.75 -11.30 5.43
C GLU A 116 -14.64 -12.01 6.46
N GLU A 117 -14.06 -12.64 7.48
CA GLU A 117 -14.80 -13.30 8.56
C GLU A 117 -15.71 -12.33 9.35
N LEU A 118 -15.26 -11.07 9.52
CA LEU A 118 -15.97 -10.03 10.25
C LEU A 118 -16.86 -9.15 9.35
N SER A 119 -16.74 -9.28 8.03
CA SER A 119 -17.42 -8.41 7.08
C SER A 119 -18.91 -8.68 7.05
N ASP A 120 -19.71 -7.62 7.10
CA ASP A 120 -21.15 -7.64 6.93
C ASP A 120 -21.60 -6.90 5.67
N ARG A 121 -20.64 -6.59 4.79
CA ARG A 121 -20.83 -5.97 3.48
C ARG A 121 -20.01 -6.68 2.42
N ASP A 122 -20.52 -6.67 1.19
CA ASP A 122 -19.75 -7.11 0.03
C ASP A 122 -18.62 -6.13 -0.29
N GLN A 123 -17.56 -6.63 -0.93
CA GLN A 123 -16.47 -5.81 -1.43
C GLN A 123 -16.96 -4.69 -2.35
N GLY A 124 -16.39 -3.49 -2.20
CA GLY A 124 -16.78 -2.29 -2.93
C GLY A 124 -17.94 -1.50 -2.29
N ASN A 125 -18.66 -2.09 -1.34
CA ASN A 125 -19.58 -1.32 -0.51
C ASN A 125 -18.81 -0.50 0.54
N SER A 126 -19.33 0.67 0.85
CA SER A 126 -18.71 1.60 1.80
C SER A 126 -19.77 2.42 2.51
N PRO A 127 -19.46 2.99 3.68
CA PRO A 127 -20.40 3.84 4.40
C PRO A 127 -20.74 5.11 3.59
N PRO A 128 -21.95 5.67 3.77
CA PRO A 128 -22.36 6.90 3.08
C PRO A 128 -21.45 8.11 3.36
N LEU A 129 -20.91 8.18 4.58
CA LEU A 129 -19.97 9.21 5.01
C LEU A 129 -18.60 8.57 5.19
N ARG A 130 -17.70 8.81 4.23
CA ARG A 130 -16.32 8.31 4.29
C ARG A 130 -15.34 9.42 3.98
N ILE A 131 -14.25 9.42 4.72
CA ILE A 131 -13.05 10.18 4.36
C ILE A 131 -12.36 9.40 3.24
N PRO A 132 -12.04 10.04 2.10
CA PRO A 132 -11.27 9.41 1.03
C PRO A 132 -9.89 8.93 1.49
N TYR A 133 -9.25 8.14 0.64
CA TYR A 133 -7.88 7.68 0.86
C TYR A 133 -7.13 7.65 -0.47
N ILE A 134 -5.80 7.73 -0.39
CA ILE A 134 -4.90 7.48 -1.52
C ILE A 134 -3.80 6.53 -1.07
N ASN A 135 -3.40 5.59 -1.92
CA ASN A 135 -2.24 4.75 -1.67
C ASN A 135 -0.99 5.36 -2.29
N LEU A 136 0.09 5.44 -1.51
CA LEU A 136 1.38 5.90 -2.00
C LEU A 136 2.44 4.79 -1.89
N ILE A 137 3.41 4.87 -2.78
CA ILE A 137 4.65 4.07 -2.73
C ILE A 137 5.78 5.05 -2.39
N PRO A 138 6.61 4.77 -1.37
CA PRO A 138 7.74 5.63 -1.03
C PRO A 138 8.62 5.95 -2.24
N LEU A 139 9.06 7.21 -2.35
CA LEU A 139 9.78 7.69 -3.54
C LEU A 139 11.07 6.90 -3.77
N ASN A 140 11.78 6.50 -2.72
CA ASN A 140 12.97 5.65 -2.86
C ASN A 140 12.65 4.28 -3.46
N GLU A 141 11.48 3.70 -3.19
CA GLU A 141 11.03 2.43 -3.79
C GLU A 141 10.65 2.62 -5.27
N ILE A 142 9.97 3.72 -5.60
CA ILE A 142 9.70 4.10 -7.01
C ILE A 142 11.01 4.25 -7.79
N ILE A 143 11.98 4.98 -7.24
CA ILE A 143 13.30 5.17 -7.85
C ILE A 143 14.02 3.84 -7.99
N ALA A 144 14.01 3.01 -6.94
CA ALA A 144 14.65 1.70 -6.94
C ALA A 144 14.13 0.80 -8.07
N GLN A 145 12.80 0.73 -8.23
CA GLN A 145 12.21 -0.03 -9.34
C GLN A 145 12.54 0.59 -10.71
N ALA A 146 12.58 1.93 -10.81
CA ALA A 146 12.89 2.61 -12.06
C ALA A 146 14.33 2.38 -12.53
N ILE A 147 15.28 2.18 -11.61
CA ILE A 147 16.70 1.94 -11.92
C ILE A 147 17.14 0.49 -11.68
N GLU A 148 16.19 -0.41 -11.40
CA GLU A 148 16.40 -1.84 -11.17
C GLU A 148 17.41 -2.14 -10.06
N LYS A 149 17.25 -1.46 -8.93
CA LYS A 149 18.07 -1.61 -7.72
C LYS A 149 17.19 -1.78 -6.47
N THR A 150 17.81 -2.00 -5.31
CA THR A 150 17.10 -2.01 -4.03
C THR A 150 16.97 -0.60 -3.46
N ALA A 151 15.93 -0.37 -2.66
CA ALA A 151 15.61 0.94 -2.08
C ALA A 151 16.68 1.49 -1.12
N GLU A 152 17.59 0.63 -0.65
CA GLU A 152 18.69 0.97 0.25
C GLU A 152 19.97 1.36 -0.50
N CYS A 153 20.03 1.17 -1.82
CA CYS A 153 21.22 1.44 -2.61
C CYS A 153 21.59 2.92 -2.58
N LYS A 154 22.89 3.24 -2.44
CA LYS A 154 23.38 4.63 -2.46
C LYS A 154 22.91 5.40 -3.70
N SER A 155 22.95 4.78 -4.87
CA SER A 155 22.48 5.43 -6.11
C SER A 155 20.99 5.78 -6.11
N VAL A 156 20.16 5.04 -5.36
CA VAL A 156 18.75 5.38 -5.17
C VAL A 156 18.64 6.64 -4.32
N TRP A 157 19.34 6.67 -3.19
CA TRP A 157 19.35 7.83 -2.29
C TRP A 157 19.95 9.08 -2.92
N ASP A 158 21.01 8.94 -3.72
CA ASP A 158 21.60 10.06 -4.47
C ASP A 158 20.57 10.69 -5.42
N ILE A 159 19.72 9.88 -6.06
CA ILE A 159 18.62 10.38 -6.91
C ILE A 159 17.50 10.95 -6.03
N TYR A 160 17.09 10.26 -4.97
CA TYR A 160 16.08 10.72 -4.03
C TYR A 160 16.39 12.14 -3.56
N PHE A 161 17.61 12.40 -3.06
CA PHE A 161 17.99 13.73 -2.59
C PHE A 161 18.05 14.79 -3.69
N ARG A 162 18.29 14.41 -4.95
CA ARG A 162 18.16 15.34 -6.09
C ARG A 162 16.71 15.77 -6.29
N PHE A 163 15.76 14.84 -6.19
CA PHE A 163 14.33 15.18 -6.25
C PHE A 163 13.92 16.05 -5.07
N ILE A 164 14.34 15.72 -3.85
CA ILE A 164 14.07 16.56 -2.66
C ILE A 164 14.67 17.96 -2.80
N HIS A 165 15.88 18.10 -3.35
CA HIS A 165 16.49 19.41 -3.56
C HIS A 165 15.72 20.26 -4.58
N GLU A 166 15.21 19.66 -5.66
CA GLU A 166 14.46 20.40 -6.70
C GLU A 166 13.01 20.71 -6.29
N PHE A 167 12.35 19.79 -5.57
CA PHE A 167 10.89 19.82 -5.32
C PHE A 167 10.51 19.89 -3.83
N GLU A 168 11.50 20.15 -2.97
CA GLU A 168 11.44 20.37 -1.52
C GLU A 168 11.12 19.14 -0.65
N ASN A 169 10.02 18.42 -0.92
CA ASN A 169 9.60 17.31 -0.07
C ASN A 169 8.95 16.16 -0.85
N GLU A 170 9.03 14.96 -0.28
CA GLU A 170 8.54 13.73 -0.89
C GLU A 170 7.03 13.76 -1.17
N GLN A 171 6.22 14.28 -0.23
CA GLN A 171 4.77 14.26 -0.44
C GLN A 171 4.34 15.12 -1.62
N ASN A 172 4.91 16.31 -1.74
CA ASN A 172 4.70 17.17 -2.89
C ASN A 172 5.08 16.47 -4.21
N ILE A 173 6.20 15.75 -4.24
CA ILE A 173 6.64 14.95 -5.40
C ILE A 173 5.62 13.85 -5.73
N LEU A 174 5.09 13.16 -4.72
CA LEU A 174 4.18 12.03 -4.91
C LEU A 174 2.74 12.45 -5.22
N THR A 175 2.28 13.64 -4.80
CA THR A 175 0.88 14.06 -4.97
C THR A 175 0.69 15.23 -5.94
N GLU A 176 1.41 16.33 -5.78
CA GLU A 176 1.08 17.60 -6.45
C GLU A 176 1.90 17.87 -7.73
N ILE A 177 3.21 17.60 -7.72
CA ILE A 177 4.11 18.01 -8.81
C ILE A 177 3.71 17.33 -10.11
N SER A 178 3.57 18.09 -11.20
CA SER A 178 3.14 17.54 -12.50
C SER A 178 4.16 16.55 -13.07
N SER A 179 3.68 15.55 -13.82
CA SER A 179 4.57 14.57 -14.48
C SER A 179 5.58 15.25 -15.42
N THR A 180 5.20 16.35 -16.06
CA THR A 180 6.09 17.12 -16.96
C THR A 180 7.29 17.71 -16.20
N GLU A 181 7.06 18.25 -15.00
CA GLU A 181 8.15 18.77 -14.16
C GLU A 181 9.05 17.63 -13.67
N LEU A 182 8.47 16.51 -13.23
CA LEU A 182 9.25 15.35 -12.76
C LEU A 182 10.18 14.78 -13.85
N LYS A 183 9.80 14.85 -15.12
CA LYS A 183 10.65 14.39 -16.26
C LYS A 183 11.94 15.18 -16.42
N ARG A 184 12.04 16.38 -15.85
CA ARG A 184 13.27 17.20 -15.88
C ARG A 184 14.43 16.53 -15.14
N ILE A 185 14.16 15.59 -14.23
CA ILE A 185 15.18 14.81 -13.52
C ILE A 185 15.25 13.39 -14.10
N HIS A 186 16.43 13.03 -14.64
CA HIS A 186 16.67 11.69 -15.15
C HIS A 186 16.96 10.66 -14.04
N PRO A 187 16.54 9.38 -14.26
CA PRO A 187 15.84 8.87 -15.44
C PRO A 187 14.33 9.18 -15.47
N GLU A 188 13.78 9.45 -16.66
CA GLU A 188 12.35 9.75 -16.87
C GLU A 188 11.42 8.63 -16.39
N ARG A 189 11.94 7.39 -16.32
CA ARG A 189 11.23 6.23 -15.77
C ARG A 189 10.72 6.47 -14.35
N ILE A 190 11.35 7.34 -13.56
CA ILE A 190 10.88 7.72 -12.22
C ILE A 190 9.57 8.49 -12.30
N SER A 191 9.48 9.48 -13.21
CA SER A 191 8.23 10.23 -13.45
C SER A 191 7.09 9.30 -13.87
N LEU A 192 7.38 8.34 -14.76
CA LEU A 192 6.41 7.31 -15.14
C LEU A 192 5.96 6.46 -13.94
N GLY A 193 6.88 6.11 -13.03
CA GLY A 193 6.57 5.39 -11.80
C GLY A 193 5.61 6.17 -10.89
N VAL A 194 5.88 7.46 -10.66
CA VAL A 194 4.97 8.33 -9.90
C VAL A 194 3.61 8.43 -10.58
N GLU A 195 3.56 8.59 -11.90
CA GLU A 195 2.30 8.66 -12.65
C GLU A 195 1.48 7.37 -12.52
N ARG A 196 2.12 6.20 -12.62
CA ARG A 196 1.46 4.90 -12.46
C ARG A 196 0.92 4.72 -11.05
N MET A 197 1.71 5.08 -10.03
CA MET A 197 1.27 5.06 -8.64
C MET A 197 0.03 5.94 -8.43
N ARG A 198 0.03 7.20 -8.90
CA ARG A 198 -1.12 8.12 -8.79
C ARG A 198 -2.39 7.60 -9.46
N LYS A 199 -2.25 6.82 -10.53
CA LYS A 199 -3.36 6.19 -11.26
C LYS A 199 -3.81 4.86 -10.65
N GLY A 200 -3.15 4.36 -9.60
CA GLY A 200 -3.36 3.01 -9.09
C GLY A 200 -2.97 1.91 -10.07
N ALA A 201 -2.16 2.22 -11.09
CA ALA A 201 -1.70 1.28 -12.10
C ALA A 201 -0.50 0.47 -11.58
N VAL A 202 -0.75 -0.30 -10.51
CA VAL A 202 0.23 -1.13 -9.80
C VAL A 202 -0.11 -2.60 -9.95
N LYS A 203 0.92 -3.45 -10.09
CA LYS A 203 0.77 -4.91 -9.98
C LYS A 203 1.11 -5.33 -8.57
N ILE A 204 0.21 -6.08 -7.96
CA ILE A 204 0.31 -6.46 -6.55
C ILE A 204 0.41 -7.98 -6.45
N VAL A 205 1.46 -8.45 -5.78
CA VAL A 205 1.54 -9.82 -5.28
C VAL A 205 1.44 -9.74 -3.76
N PRO A 206 0.34 -10.20 -3.14
CA PRO A 206 0.15 -10.03 -1.72
C PRO A 206 1.12 -10.90 -0.91
N GLY A 207 1.54 -10.37 0.23
CA GLY A 207 2.37 -11.08 1.19
C GLY A 207 1.57 -12.15 1.94
N HIS A 208 2.30 -13.15 2.42
CA HIS A 208 1.73 -14.34 3.07
C HIS A 208 2.79 -15.05 3.93
N ASP A 209 2.36 -15.70 5.02
CA ASP A 209 3.19 -16.59 5.86
C ASP A 209 4.62 -16.07 6.15
N GLY A 210 4.72 -14.78 6.47
CA GLY A 210 5.98 -14.12 6.84
C GLY A 210 6.79 -13.54 5.68
N CYS A 211 6.37 -13.77 4.43
CA CYS A 211 6.91 -13.10 3.24
C CYS A 211 6.16 -11.81 2.97
N PHE A 212 6.89 -10.70 2.81
CA PHE A 212 6.31 -9.47 2.28
C PHE A 212 5.73 -9.70 0.88
N GLY A 213 4.69 -8.92 0.57
CA GLY A 213 4.20 -8.79 -0.78
C GLY A 213 5.16 -7.97 -1.65
N ASP A 214 4.78 -7.79 -2.89
CA ASP A 214 5.55 -7.06 -3.89
C ASP A 214 4.63 -6.15 -4.71
N ILE A 215 4.90 -4.84 -4.67
CA ILE A 215 4.18 -3.83 -5.46
C ILE A 215 5.08 -3.41 -6.60
N ASN A 216 4.70 -3.77 -7.82
CA ASN A 216 5.47 -3.49 -9.01
C ASN A 216 4.79 -2.40 -9.84
N LEU A 217 5.50 -1.29 -10.05
CA LEU A 217 5.10 -0.19 -10.94
C LEU A 217 5.51 -0.42 -12.38
N PHE A 218 6.52 -1.25 -12.61
CA PHE A 218 6.98 -1.62 -13.94
C PHE A 218 6.74 -3.09 -14.14
N GLU A 219 6.18 -3.44 -15.30
CA GLU A 219 6.23 -4.84 -15.72
C GLU A 219 7.70 -5.21 -15.83
N LYS A 220 8.11 -6.23 -15.08
CA LYS A 220 9.26 -7.01 -15.50
C LYS A 220 8.78 -7.77 -16.74
N ASP A 221 9.52 -7.71 -17.85
CA ASP A 221 9.31 -8.57 -19.04
C ASP A 221 9.55 -10.07 -18.72
N THR A 222 9.29 -10.51 -17.48
CA THR A 222 9.68 -11.82 -16.95
C THR A 222 8.58 -12.87 -17.05
N LEU A 223 7.42 -12.56 -17.64
CA LEU A 223 6.44 -13.60 -17.97
C LEU A 223 6.91 -14.50 -19.12
N GLU A 224 7.81 -14.02 -20.00
CA GLU A 224 8.47 -14.87 -20.99
C GLU A 224 9.66 -15.64 -20.40
N GLU A 225 10.43 -15.06 -19.47
CA GLU A 225 11.58 -15.73 -18.86
C GLU A 225 11.19 -16.86 -17.90
N ALA A 226 10.10 -16.70 -17.13
CA ALA A 226 9.60 -17.77 -16.26
C ALA A 226 9.02 -18.95 -17.04
N GLN A 227 8.48 -18.72 -18.25
CA GLN A 227 8.00 -19.79 -19.13
C GLN A 227 9.10 -20.41 -19.99
N ALA A 228 10.15 -19.66 -20.33
CA ALA A 228 11.32 -20.17 -21.06
C ALA A 228 12.16 -21.12 -20.18
N GLN A 229 12.26 -20.85 -18.87
CA GLN A 229 13.02 -21.69 -17.95
C GLN A 229 12.31 -23.01 -17.57
N LEU A 230 11.00 -23.08 -17.78
CA LEU A 230 10.18 -24.31 -17.62
C LEU A 230 10.14 -25.20 -18.88
N LYS A 231 10.73 -24.76 -20.00
CA LYS A 231 10.86 -25.56 -21.23
C LYS A 231 12.25 -26.20 -21.41
N LEU A 232 13.16 -25.97 -20.47
CA LEU A 232 14.54 -26.49 -20.49
C LEU A 232 14.80 -27.59 -19.44
N PHE A 233 13.75 -28.13 -18.83
CA PHE A 233 13.79 -29.35 -18.03
C PHE A 233 12.62 -30.27 -18.39
#